data_AF-A0A9D7EAN2-F1
#
_entry.id   AF-A0A9D7EAN2-F1
#
_cell.length_a   1.000
_cell.length_b   1.000
_cell.length_c   1.000
_cell.angle_alpha   90.00
_cell.angle_beta   90.00
_cell.angle_gamma   90.00
#
_symmetry.space_group_name_H-M   'P 1'
#
loop_
_entity.id
_entity.type
_entity.pdbx_description
1 polymer ?
#
loop_
_entity_poly.entity_id
_entity_poly.type
_entity_poly.pdbx_seq_one_letter_code
_entity_poly.pdbx_strand_id
1 'polypeptide(L)'
;MDSMRTVLPQLGPTTPIGAFNITLDVNEGADLAQLIALNDVFTRVTPKLVPVRPPRAVPGEAGALPGSAFFHAPAELFTTADTAAPRLLMFHDSFGLYLKPLLAEHFSRSLFVWTGLFIPDIVEHERPDIVVQEFMEMFIVNMPLDRYNENDALP
;
A
#
# COMPACT_ATOMS: atom_id res chain seq x y z
N MET A 1 20.96 -0.51 13.30
CA MET A 1 19.70 -1.26 13.53
C MET A 1 19.10 -1.01 14.91
N ASP A 2 19.83 -0.53 15.92
CA ASP A 2 19.27 -0.27 17.26
C ASP A 2 18.35 0.96 17.37
N SER A 3 18.46 1.95 16.48
CA SER A 3 17.62 3.17 16.51
C SER A 3 16.17 2.95 16.09
N MET A 4 15.85 1.88 15.33
CA MET A 4 14.46 1.61 14.97
C MET A 4 13.66 1.08 16.15
N ARG A 5 14.28 0.37 17.09
CA ARG A 5 13.60 -0.23 18.26
C ARG A 5 12.99 0.80 19.21
N THR A 6 13.55 2.00 19.27
CA THR A 6 13.07 3.10 20.13
C THR A 6 11.93 3.90 19.49
N VAL A 7 11.69 3.71 18.19
CA VAL A 7 10.70 4.44 17.38
C VAL A 7 9.57 3.53 16.88
N LEU A 8 9.59 2.23 17.22
CA LEU A 8 8.48 1.35 16.88
C LEU A 8 7.23 1.84 17.62
N PRO A 9 6.16 2.28 16.90
CA PRO A 9 4.91 2.60 17.56
C PRO A 9 4.47 1.37 18.36
N GLN A 10 3.96 1.58 19.57
CA GLN A 10 3.36 0.48 20.33
C GLN A 10 2.25 -0.11 19.46
N LEU A 11 2.49 -1.30 18.94
CA LEU A 11 1.51 -2.01 18.14
C LEU A 11 0.38 -2.42 19.08
N GLY A 12 -0.83 -1.99 18.74
CA GLY A 12 -2.03 -2.48 19.40
C GLY A 12 -2.22 -3.99 19.18
N PRO A 13 -3.22 -4.60 19.83
CA PRO A 13 -3.56 -5.99 19.55
C PRO A 13 -3.86 -6.19 18.07
N THR A 14 -3.43 -7.32 17.52
CA THR A 14 -3.73 -7.68 16.13
C THR A 14 -5.24 -7.76 15.92
N THR A 15 -5.74 -7.12 14.87
CA THR A 15 -7.13 -7.26 14.46
C THR A 15 -7.37 -8.69 13.97
N PRO A 16 -8.29 -9.47 14.59
CA PRO A 16 -8.54 -10.84 14.18
C PRO A 16 -9.22 -10.89 12.81
N ILE A 17 -9.03 -11.98 12.06
CA ILE A 17 -9.65 -12.15 10.73
C ILE A 17 -11.18 -12.05 10.77
N GLY A 18 -11.81 -12.48 11.87
CA GLY A 18 -13.27 -12.37 12.07
C GLY A 18 -13.80 -10.94 12.19
N ALA A 19 -12.92 -9.93 12.27
CA ALA A 19 -13.31 -8.52 12.21
C ALA A 19 -13.43 -8.00 10.76
N PHE A 20 -13.22 -8.86 9.76
CA PHE A 20 -13.31 -8.55 8.35
C PHE A 20 -14.33 -9.45 7.65
N ASN A 21 -15.07 -8.86 6.73
CA ASN A 21 -15.76 -9.60 5.68
C ASN A 21 -14.78 -9.84 4.53
N ILE A 22 -14.77 -11.06 4.00
CA ILE A 22 -14.07 -11.38 2.76
C ILE A 22 -15.07 -11.16 1.62
N THR A 23 -14.86 -10.14 0.81
CA THR A 23 -15.66 -9.88 -0.38
C THR A 23 -14.88 -10.30 -1.62
N LEU A 24 -15.59 -10.78 -2.65
CA LEU A 24 -14.96 -11.13 -3.92
C LEU A 24 -15.07 -9.96 -4.88
N ASP A 25 -13.94 -9.51 -5.39
CA ASP A 25 -13.86 -8.56 -6.49
C ASP A 25 -13.64 -9.34 -7.78
N VAL A 26 -14.67 -9.38 -8.61
CA VAL A 26 -14.62 -10.03 -9.92
C VAL A 26 -14.43 -8.96 -10.98
N ASN A 27 -13.31 -8.97 -11.70
CA ASN A 27 -13.00 -7.99 -12.73
C ASN A 27 -12.24 -8.60 -13.91
N GLU A 28 -12.15 -7.85 -15.01
CA GLU A 28 -11.52 -8.28 -16.26
C GLU A 28 -10.14 -7.63 -16.48
N GLY A 29 -9.50 -7.14 -15.41
CA GLY A 29 -8.35 -6.24 -15.51
C GLY A 29 -7.07 -6.76 -14.85
N ALA A 30 -5.95 -6.25 -15.37
CA ALA A 30 -4.61 -6.32 -14.80
C ALA A 30 -4.16 -7.74 -14.45
N ASP A 31 -4.39 -8.69 -15.36
CA ASP A 31 -3.96 -10.09 -15.22
C ASP A 31 -3.47 -10.69 -16.55
N LEU A 32 -3.00 -11.94 -16.48
CA LEU A 32 -2.54 -12.67 -17.66
C LEU A 32 -3.68 -12.88 -18.67
N ALA A 33 -4.92 -13.12 -18.19
CA ALA A 33 -6.06 -13.32 -19.07
C ALA A 33 -6.30 -12.09 -19.96
N GLN A 34 -6.15 -10.88 -19.41
CA GLN A 34 -6.21 -9.64 -20.18
C GLN A 34 -5.09 -9.55 -21.23
N LEU A 35 -3.86 -9.96 -20.88
CA LEU A 35 -2.71 -9.90 -21.81
C LEU A 35 -2.87 -10.84 -23.02
N ILE A 36 -3.62 -11.94 -22.87
CA ILE A 36 -3.89 -12.90 -23.95
C ILE A 36 -5.32 -12.84 -24.47
N ALA A 37 -6.06 -11.76 -24.15
CA ALA A 37 -7.43 -11.50 -24.59
C ALA A 37 -8.43 -12.64 -24.26
N LEU A 38 -8.31 -13.22 -23.07
CA LEU A 38 -9.22 -14.23 -22.51
C LEU A 38 -9.96 -13.72 -21.26
N ASN A 39 -9.92 -12.43 -20.96
CA ASN A 39 -10.56 -11.85 -19.77
C ASN A 39 -12.10 -11.88 -19.80
N ASP A 40 -12.71 -12.22 -20.94
CA ASP A 40 -14.13 -12.51 -21.12
C ASP A 40 -14.51 -13.95 -20.74
N VAL A 41 -13.53 -14.87 -20.75
CA VAL A 41 -13.70 -16.29 -20.36
C VAL A 41 -13.17 -16.55 -18.95
N PHE A 42 -12.02 -15.95 -18.62
CA PHE A 42 -11.35 -16.07 -17.34
C PHE A 42 -11.30 -14.71 -16.65
N THR A 43 -12.32 -14.44 -15.84
CA THR A 43 -12.35 -13.24 -15.01
C THR A 43 -11.45 -13.41 -13.79
N ARG A 44 -10.80 -12.33 -13.39
CA ARG A 44 -10.02 -12.27 -12.16
C ARG A 44 -10.96 -12.25 -10.98
N VAL A 45 -10.75 -13.16 -10.01
CA VAL A 45 -11.45 -13.15 -8.73
C VAL A 45 -10.46 -12.86 -7.62
N THR A 46 -10.56 -11.68 -7.01
CA THR A 46 -9.64 -11.26 -5.94
C THR A 46 -10.39 -11.13 -4.62
N PRO A 47 -9.99 -11.85 -3.55
CA PRO A 47 -10.55 -11.63 -2.22
C PRO A 47 -10.08 -10.27 -1.67
N LYS A 48 -11.02 -9.46 -1.19
CA LYS A 48 -10.77 -8.19 -0.51
C LYS A 48 -11.20 -8.32 0.95
N LEU A 49 -10.35 -7.82 1.86
CA LEU A 49 -10.67 -7.71 3.27
C LEU A 49 -11.37 -6.38 3.52
N VAL A 50 -12.63 -6.42 3.95
CA VAL A 50 -13.43 -5.24 4.28
C VAL A 50 -13.73 -5.26 5.78
N PRO A 51 -13.31 -4.25 6.57
CA PRO A 51 -13.64 -4.19 7.98
C PRO A 51 -15.16 -4.27 8.20
N VAL A 52 -15.60 -5.05 9.19
CA VAL A 52 -17.03 -5.13 9.58
C VAL A 52 -17.51 -3.81 10.18
N ARG A 53 -16.60 -3.11 10.87
CA ARG A 53 -16.86 -1.77 11.41
C ARG A 53 -16.92 -0.72 10.31
N PRO A 54 -17.65 0.39 10.50
CA PRO A 54 -17.56 1.54 9.60
C PRO A 54 -16.11 2.03 9.42
N PRO A 55 -15.72 2.48 8.21
CA PRO A 55 -14.41 3.05 7.98
C PRO A 55 -14.24 4.34 8.79
N ARG A 56 -13.09 4.51 9.43
CA ARG A 56 -12.68 5.77 10.08
C ARG A 56 -12.11 6.74 9.05
N ALA A 57 -11.48 6.21 8.02
CA ALA A 57 -10.87 6.98 6.96
C ALA A 57 -11.94 7.38 5.93
N VAL A 58 -12.01 8.66 5.64
CA VAL A 58 -12.87 9.22 4.60
C VAL A 58 -12.03 9.72 3.42
N PRO A 59 -12.46 9.49 2.18
CA PRO A 59 -11.79 10.06 1.01
C PRO A 59 -11.79 11.59 1.06
N GLY A 60 -10.71 12.19 0.57
CA GLY A 60 -10.56 13.62 0.35
C GLY A 60 -9.91 13.90 -0.99
N GLU A 61 -9.68 15.18 -1.27
CA GLU A 61 -9.02 15.63 -2.50
C GLU A 61 -7.55 15.96 -2.25
N ALA A 62 -6.64 15.31 -2.97
CA ALA A 62 -5.20 15.51 -2.84
C ALA A 62 -4.72 16.86 -3.42
N GLY A 63 -5.50 17.50 -4.29
CA GLY A 63 -5.06 18.67 -5.05
C GLY A 63 -4.02 18.32 -6.12
N ALA A 64 -3.41 19.36 -6.72
CA ALA A 64 -2.34 19.18 -7.69
C ALA A 64 -1.03 18.84 -6.96
N LEU A 65 -0.38 17.75 -7.37
CA LEU A 65 0.88 17.29 -6.77
C LEU A 65 2.05 17.41 -7.75
N PRO A 66 3.26 17.73 -7.27
CA PRO A 66 4.48 17.63 -8.06
C PRO A 66 4.63 16.25 -8.70
N GLY A 67 5.10 16.21 -9.96
CA GLY A 67 5.35 14.94 -10.64
C GLY A 67 4.12 14.13 -11.02
N SER A 68 2.91 14.72 -11.01
CA SER A 68 1.65 14.02 -11.36
C SER A 68 1.64 13.38 -12.75
N ALA A 69 2.50 13.85 -13.67
CA ALA A 69 2.72 13.23 -14.97
C ALA A 69 3.30 11.80 -14.90
N PHE A 70 3.89 11.41 -13.76
CA PHE A 70 4.46 10.09 -13.52
C PHE A 70 3.53 9.17 -12.73
N PHE A 71 2.29 9.58 -12.46
CA PHE A 71 1.33 8.77 -11.71
C PHE A 71 0.57 7.85 -12.67
N HIS A 72 0.32 6.62 -12.24
CA HIS A 72 -0.52 5.68 -12.98
C HIS A 72 -2.02 5.97 -12.82
N ALA A 73 -2.40 6.69 -11.76
CA ALA A 73 -3.76 7.13 -11.47
C ALA A 73 -3.72 8.42 -10.62
N PRO A 74 -4.82 9.18 -10.53
CA PRO A 74 -4.91 10.30 -9.59
C PRO A 74 -4.53 9.86 -8.17
N ALA A 75 -3.74 10.67 -7.48
CA ALA A 75 -3.37 10.38 -6.10
C ALA A 75 -4.60 10.39 -5.19
N GLU A 76 -4.62 9.47 -4.23
CA GLU A 76 -5.77 9.26 -3.36
C GLU A 76 -5.47 9.75 -1.95
N LEU A 77 -6.31 10.66 -1.45
CA LEU A 77 -6.18 11.21 -0.12
C LEU A 77 -7.25 10.62 0.80
N PHE A 78 -6.85 10.29 2.02
CA PHE A 78 -7.75 9.91 3.10
C PHE A 78 -7.44 10.72 4.35
N THR A 79 -8.48 11.03 5.12
CA THR A 79 -8.38 11.67 6.43
C THR A 79 -9.19 10.91 7.47
N THR A 80 -8.75 10.93 8.73
CA THR A 80 -9.54 10.41 9.85
C THR A 80 -9.87 11.53 10.83
N ALA A 81 -10.78 11.27 11.77
CA ALA A 81 -11.13 12.23 12.83
C ALA A 81 -10.02 12.38 13.90
N ASP A 82 -9.07 11.44 13.96
CA ASP A 82 -7.97 11.46 14.91
C ASP A 82 -6.82 12.33 14.37
N THR A 83 -6.83 13.61 14.72
CA THR A 83 -5.84 14.59 14.25
C THR A 83 -4.47 14.47 14.93
N ALA A 84 -4.36 13.66 16.00
CA ALA A 84 -3.10 13.44 16.71
C ALA A 84 -2.28 12.28 16.10
N ALA A 85 -2.90 11.44 15.27
CA ALA A 85 -2.22 10.38 14.54
C ALA A 85 -1.23 10.94 13.49
N PRO A 86 -0.17 10.20 13.14
CA PRO A 86 0.81 10.65 12.15
C PRO A 86 0.20 10.82 10.75
N ARG A 87 0.95 11.48 9.86
CA ARG A 87 0.64 11.67 8.44
C ARG A 87 1.46 10.70 7.59
N LEU A 88 0.80 9.97 6.70
CA LEU A 88 1.41 9.02 5.77
C LEU A 88 1.49 9.62 4.36
N LEU A 89 2.65 9.44 3.72
CA LEU A 89 2.80 9.45 2.27
C LEU A 89 3.27 8.06 1.82
N MET A 90 2.54 7.43 0.91
CA MET A 90 2.89 6.13 0.37
C MET A 90 3.00 6.20 -1.15
N PHE A 91 4.19 5.93 -1.65
CA PHE A 91 4.42 5.57 -3.05
C PHE A 91 4.23 4.07 -3.19
N HIS A 92 3.46 3.62 -4.17
CA HIS A 92 3.11 2.20 -4.28
C HIS A 92 2.99 1.70 -5.71
N ASP A 93 3.09 0.38 -5.87
CA ASP A 93 2.72 -0.32 -7.10
C ASP A 93 1.31 -0.93 -6.97
N SER A 94 0.92 -1.87 -7.84
CA SER A 94 -0.39 -2.51 -7.76
C SER A 94 -0.72 -3.19 -6.42
N PHE A 95 0.27 -3.59 -5.62
CA PHE A 95 0.09 -4.23 -4.31
C PHE A 95 -0.44 -3.23 -3.27
N GLY A 96 -0.04 -1.97 -3.35
CA GLY A 96 -0.55 -0.90 -2.48
C GLY A 96 -2.07 -0.71 -2.54
N LEU A 97 -2.74 -1.11 -3.63
CA LEU A 97 -4.21 -1.05 -3.75
C LEU A 97 -4.93 -1.82 -2.63
N TYR A 98 -4.33 -2.91 -2.15
CA TYR A 98 -4.89 -3.77 -1.11
C TYR A 98 -4.54 -3.27 0.30
N LEU A 99 -3.41 -2.58 0.44
CA LEU A 99 -2.93 -2.06 1.72
C LEU A 99 -3.59 -0.73 2.08
N LYS A 100 -3.85 0.12 1.09
CA LYS A 100 -4.39 1.47 1.25
C LYS A 100 -5.63 1.55 2.15
N PRO A 101 -6.70 0.74 1.97
CA PRO A 101 -7.89 0.83 2.82
C PRO A 101 -7.61 0.47 4.29
N LEU A 102 -6.61 -0.38 4.55
CA LEU A 102 -6.24 -0.81 5.89
C LEU A 102 -5.33 0.23 6.55
N LEU A 103 -4.32 0.72 5.83
CA LEU A 103 -3.38 1.71 6.33
C LEU A 103 -4.06 3.06 6.60
N ALA A 104 -4.94 3.51 5.72
CA ALA A 104 -5.62 4.81 5.84
C ALA A 104 -6.36 4.99 7.18
N GLU A 105 -6.77 3.89 7.82
CA GLU A 105 -7.46 3.88 9.10
C GLU A 105 -6.57 4.31 10.28
N HIS A 106 -5.25 4.27 10.16
CA HIS A 106 -4.28 4.46 11.25
C HIS A 106 -3.62 5.85 11.31
N PHE A 107 -3.84 6.69 10.30
CA PHE A 107 -3.20 7.99 10.16
C PHE A 107 -4.23 9.12 10.20
N SER A 108 -3.82 10.30 10.66
CA SER A 108 -4.69 11.49 10.60
C SER A 108 -4.95 11.89 9.15
N ARG A 109 -3.94 11.71 8.30
CA ARG A 109 -3.97 11.94 6.86
C ARG A 109 -3.07 10.94 6.15
N SER A 110 -3.56 10.31 5.10
CA SER A 110 -2.80 9.40 4.25
C SER A 110 -2.92 9.81 2.79
N LEU A 111 -1.78 9.98 2.12
CA LEU A 111 -1.72 10.22 0.68
C LEU A 111 -1.07 9.02 -0.01
N PHE A 112 -1.77 8.45 -0.99
CA PHE A 112 -1.32 7.31 -1.78
C PHE A 112 -1.06 7.76 -3.21
N VAL A 113 0.17 7.56 -3.68
CA VAL A 113 0.63 7.92 -5.01
C VAL A 113 1.03 6.65 -5.75
N TRP A 114 0.24 6.27 -6.76
CA TRP A 114 0.55 5.10 -7.56
C TRP A 114 1.64 5.43 -8.58
N THR A 115 2.88 5.11 -8.22
CA THR A 115 4.06 5.30 -9.05
C THR A 115 5.21 4.44 -8.52
N GLY A 116 6.03 3.92 -9.42
CA GLY A 116 7.27 3.22 -9.06
C GLY A 116 8.42 4.17 -8.72
N LEU A 117 8.23 5.48 -8.84
CA LEU A 117 9.26 6.48 -8.59
C LEU A 117 9.15 7.08 -7.19
N PHE A 118 10.30 7.24 -6.53
CA PHE A 118 10.39 8.12 -5.37
C PHE A 118 10.47 9.58 -5.86
N ILE A 119 9.52 10.42 -5.44
CA ILE A 119 9.43 11.83 -5.86
C ILE A 119 9.61 12.74 -4.64
N PRO A 120 10.85 13.22 -4.35
CA PRO A 120 11.15 14.03 -3.17
C PRO A 120 10.28 15.28 -3.03
N ASP A 121 9.96 15.94 -4.14
CA ASP A 121 9.14 17.16 -4.16
C ASP A 121 7.77 16.97 -3.51
N ILE A 122 7.19 15.75 -3.58
CA ILE A 122 5.93 15.45 -2.89
C ILE A 122 6.16 15.37 -1.38
N VAL A 123 7.28 14.81 -0.94
CA VAL A 123 7.64 14.76 0.49
C VAL A 123 7.76 16.18 1.05
N GLU A 124 8.43 17.07 0.32
CA GLU A 124 8.61 18.47 0.71
C GLU A 124 7.28 19.25 0.71
N HIS A 125 6.42 19.00 -0.28
CA HIS A 125 5.09 19.61 -0.39
C HIS A 125 4.16 19.15 0.75
N GLU A 126 4.10 17.85 0.99
CA GLU A 126 3.09 17.23 1.87
C GLU A 126 3.49 17.20 3.35
N ARG A 127 4.80 17.27 3.61
CA ARG A 127 5.44 17.18 4.93
C ARG A 127 4.84 16.03 5.77
N PRO A 128 4.94 14.78 5.30
CA PRO A 128 4.45 13.63 6.05
C PRO A 128 5.37 13.32 7.24
N ASP A 129 4.83 12.66 8.26
CA ASP A 129 5.64 12.14 9.37
C ASP A 129 6.30 10.82 8.97
N ILE A 130 5.65 10.04 8.10
CA ILE A 130 6.10 8.74 7.63
C ILE A 130 5.98 8.68 6.11
N VAL A 131 7.07 8.26 5.45
CA VAL A 131 7.10 7.95 4.01
C VAL A 131 7.31 6.46 3.82
N VAL A 132 6.47 5.83 3.02
CA VAL A 132 6.58 4.42 2.62
C VAL A 132 6.76 4.35 1.11
N GLN A 133 7.77 3.61 0.66
CA GLN A 133 7.94 3.22 -0.74
C GLN A 133 7.68 1.71 -0.82
N GLU A 134 6.56 1.35 -1.40
CA GLU A 134 6.13 -0.03 -1.63
C GLU A 134 6.35 -0.37 -3.10
N PHE A 135 7.08 -1.45 -3.35
CA PHE A 135 7.41 -1.91 -4.69
C PHE A 135 7.93 -3.36 -4.64
N MET A 136 7.77 -4.09 -5.73
CA MET A 136 8.32 -5.43 -5.85
C MET A 136 9.84 -5.47 -5.66
N GLU A 137 10.29 -6.48 -4.92
CA GLU A 137 11.69 -6.79 -4.64
C GLU A 137 12.59 -6.81 -5.90
N MET A 138 12.06 -7.28 -7.03
CA MET A 138 12.77 -7.37 -8.32
C MET A 138 13.30 -6.01 -8.83
N PHE A 139 12.78 -4.88 -8.33
CA PHE A 139 13.26 -3.54 -8.68
C PHE A 139 14.41 -3.04 -7.77
N ILE A 140 14.81 -3.81 -6.75
CA ILE A 140 15.96 -3.47 -5.90
C ILE A 140 17.25 -3.79 -6.67
N VAL A 141 17.96 -2.75 -7.09
CA VAL A 141 19.26 -2.88 -7.74
C VAL A 141 20.29 -3.38 -6.70
N ASN A 142 21.10 -4.37 -7.08
CA ASN A 142 22.10 -5.00 -6.22
C ASN A 142 21.51 -5.64 -4.96
N MET A 143 20.34 -6.26 -5.08
CA MET A 143 19.80 -7.12 -4.03
C MET A 143 20.86 -8.15 -3.60
N PRO A 144 21.18 -8.25 -2.30
CA PRO A 144 22.04 -9.31 -1.79
C PRO A 144 21.47 -10.65 -2.23
N LEU A 145 22.28 -11.49 -2.86
CA LEU A 145 21.88 -12.85 -3.13
C LEU A 145 21.57 -13.52 -1.79
N ASP A 146 20.36 -14.08 -1.66
CA ASP A 146 20.10 -15.06 -0.62
C ASP A 146 21.18 -16.12 -0.72
N ARG A 147 21.99 -16.24 0.33
CA ARG A 147 22.97 -17.33 0.44
C ARG A 147 22.17 -18.61 0.64
N TYR A 148 21.72 -19.19 -0.47
CA TYR A 148 21.26 -20.57 -0.47
C TYR A 148 22.50 -21.45 -0.23
N ASN A 149 22.76 -21.77 1.04
CA ASN A 149 23.66 -22.85 1.36
C ASN A 149 22.91 -24.15 1.06
N GLU A 150 23.32 -24.88 0.03
CA GLU A 150 22.77 -26.22 -0.28
C GLU A 150 22.88 -27.20 0.92
N ASN A 151 23.71 -26.88 1.91
CA ASN A 151 23.88 -27.65 3.16
C ASN A 151 22.87 -27.31 4.27
N ASP A 152 22.04 -26.27 4.12
CA ASP A 152 21.02 -25.86 5.10
C ASP A 152 19.63 -26.48 4.79
N ALA A 153 19.54 -27.36 3.78
CA ALA A 153 18.40 -28.28 3.65
C ALA A 153 18.43 -29.23 4.86
N LEU A 154 17.46 -29.03 5.77
CA LEU A 154 17.26 -29.75 7.04
C LEU A 154 17.33 -31.30 6.89
N PRO A 155 17.68 -32.03 7.98
CA PRO A 155 17.94 -33.48 7.99
C PRO A 155 16.82 -34.37 7.46
#